data_AF-A0A1B2M125-F1
#
_entry.id   AF-A0A1B2M125-F1
#
_cell.length_a   1.000
_cell.length_b   1.000
_cell.length_c   1.000
_cell.angle_alpha   90.00
_cell.angle_beta   90.00
_cell.angle_gamma   90.00
#
_symmetry.space_group_name_H-M   'P 1'
#
loop_
_entity.id
_entity.type
_entity.pdbx_description
1 polymer ?
#
loop_
_entity_poly.entity_id
_entity_poly.type
_entity_poly.pdbx_seq_one_letter_code
_entity_poly.pdbx_strand_id
1 'polypeptide(L)'
;MKAYYPYVVLKTNVDIKYLKYSFQIYNSVTNKVVSSFPLPPKLPTSNNFKKVGANLYKTEHIKLDNTQINEKSIGDYVINFKLYKLSLSGKELLVWDSVIPERVDNYSTPAFNAAIKPVEFNTTTFPTQVVLDGDLKNTIELSLNKNRIFQCIDPGCRPGEPKDPFTKKQIEAGLQARLNNPFPVQDRTSLCGPAAYFFCLVNLSPSSYKMAVKRLWETGKADIGKLSIKPFNDGCRRVRNFYNKNGQPKIPPIDWITLASLRESENILLKLNDPDQEIAGITTWGDLFNWFKKSNFRGLKKYPFYGNGYNTILIDEINKYAGQDYYVVSLISASILRGGGSSGTKLPDHWIVWTDQLRDTQGIPIKALTEPFNTKVKLKMFSWGDHEQLLKDDISYYKFMKNLFFSFIVKKENF
;
A
#
# COMPACT_ATOMS: atom_id res chain seq x y z
N MET A 1 26.62 4.44 6.01
CA MET A 1 25.51 4.58 5.04
C MET A 1 24.96 3.19 4.77
N LYS A 2 23.65 3.01 4.87
CA LYS A 2 23.00 1.72 4.63
C LYS A 2 22.96 1.47 3.12
N ALA A 3 23.27 0.25 2.71
CA ALA A 3 23.24 -0.16 1.31
C ALA A 3 22.48 -1.47 1.19
N TYR A 4 21.85 -1.67 0.04
CA TYR A 4 21.06 -2.85 -0.25
C TYR A 4 21.56 -3.48 -1.55
N TYR A 5 21.45 -4.81 -1.64
CA TYR A 5 22.02 -5.61 -2.72
C TYR A 5 20.97 -6.51 -3.37
N PRO A 6 19.84 -5.97 -3.89
CA PRO A 6 18.77 -6.75 -4.50
C PRO A 6 19.25 -7.63 -5.64
N TYR A 7 18.77 -8.87 -5.64
CA TYR A 7 18.93 -9.91 -6.67
C TYR A 7 17.67 -10.79 -6.69
N VAL A 8 17.52 -11.60 -7.73
CA VAL A 8 16.43 -12.57 -7.83
C VAL A 8 16.99 -13.98 -7.70
N VAL A 9 16.27 -14.82 -6.97
CA VAL A 9 16.54 -16.26 -6.89
C VAL A 9 15.58 -16.96 -7.85
N LEU A 10 16.11 -17.77 -8.74
CA LEU A 10 15.38 -18.54 -9.74
C LEU A 10 15.54 -20.03 -9.43
N LYS A 11 14.42 -20.73 -9.31
CA LYS A 11 14.35 -22.19 -9.27
C LYS A 11 13.83 -22.72 -10.59
N THR A 12 14.62 -23.55 -11.26
CA THR A 12 14.32 -23.98 -12.64
C THR A 12 14.93 -25.33 -12.99
N ASN A 13 14.18 -26.14 -13.75
CA ASN A 13 14.67 -27.35 -14.41
C ASN A 13 15.25 -27.09 -15.82
N VAL A 14 15.16 -25.86 -16.30
CA VAL A 14 15.72 -25.44 -17.59
C VAL A 14 17.21 -25.15 -17.42
N ASP A 15 18.04 -25.66 -18.33
CA ASP A 15 19.46 -25.34 -18.39
C ASP A 15 19.66 -23.83 -18.56
N ILE A 16 20.39 -23.22 -17.61
CA ILE A 16 20.60 -21.78 -17.50
C ILE A 16 21.26 -21.16 -18.72
N LYS A 17 21.97 -21.94 -19.55
CA LYS A 17 22.55 -21.42 -20.81
C LYS A 17 21.47 -20.97 -21.81
N TYR A 18 20.24 -21.47 -21.66
CA TYR A 18 19.09 -21.07 -22.47
C TYR A 18 18.24 -19.98 -21.81
N LEU A 19 18.68 -19.44 -20.67
CA LEU A 19 17.96 -18.40 -19.95
C LEU A 19 18.75 -17.11 -19.96
N LYS A 20 18.01 -16.02 -20.13
CA LYS A 20 18.50 -14.67 -19.88
C LYS A 20 17.53 -13.92 -18.99
N TYR A 21 18.01 -12.89 -18.33
CA TYR A 21 17.18 -12.08 -17.46
C TYR A 21 17.53 -10.59 -17.55
N SER A 22 16.56 -9.79 -17.13
CA SER A 22 16.79 -8.43 -16.67
C SER A 22 15.91 -8.15 -15.47
N PHE A 23 16.31 -7.19 -14.64
CA PHE A 23 15.41 -6.68 -13.62
C PHE A 23 15.59 -5.19 -13.41
N GLN A 24 14.51 -4.56 -12.95
CA GLN A 24 14.46 -3.14 -12.67
C GLN A 24 13.99 -2.94 -11.25
N ILE A 25 14.55 -1.94 -10.60
CA ILE A 25 14.11 -1.47 -9.30
C ILE A 25 13.52 -0.10 -9.55
N TYR A 26 12.27 0.08 -9.16
CA TYR A 26 11.56 1.32 -9.40
C TYR A 26 10.67 1.64 -8.20
N ASN A 27 10.43 2.93 -8.04
CA ASN A 27 9.50 3.44 -7.04
C ASN A 27 8.07 3.28 -7.57
N SER A 28 7.27 2.46 -6.89
CA SER A 28 5.90 2.12 -7.27
C SER A 28 4.92 3.30 -7.18
N VAL A 29 5.27 4.39 -6.50
CA VAL A 29 4.44 5.60 -6.45
C VAL A 29 4.70 6.46 -7.68
N THR A 30 5.96 6.82 -7.93
CA THR A 30 6.36 7.74 -9.00
C THR A 30 6.52 7.07 -10.37
N ASN A 31 6.50 5.74 -10.42
CA ASN A 31 6.82 4.92 -11.60
C ASN A 31 8.21 5.23 -12.18
N LYS A 32 9.16 5.67 -11.34
CA LYS A 32 10.54 5.98 -11.76
C LYS A 32 11.47 4.81 -11.47
N VAL A 33 12.16 4.33 -12.50
CA VAL A 33 13.26 3.37 -12.36
C VAL A 33 14.43 4.05 -11.67
N VAL A 34 14.90 3.47 -10.57
CA VAL A 34 16.08 3.96 -9.83
C VAL A 34 17.34 3.17 -10.15
N SER A 35 17.18 1.91 -10.55
CA SER A 35 18.29 1.12 -11.08
C SER A 35 17.79 -0.04 -11.92
N SER A 36 18.65 -0.59 -12.77
CA SER A 36 18.35 -1.75 -13.59
C SER A 36 19.57 -2.63 -13.77
N PHE A 37 19.32 -3.91 -14.03
CA PHE A 37 20.33 -4.86 -14.44
C PHE A 37 19.90 -5.57 -15.73
N PRO A 38 20.76 -5.66 -16.74
CA PRO A 38 22.09 -5.03 -16.83
C PRO A 38 22.04 -3.49 -16.82
N LEU A 39 23.13 -2.86 -16.41
CA LEU A 39 23.25 -1.39 -16.46
C LEU A 39 23.48 -0.93 -17.92
N PRO A 40 22.75 0.08 -18.42
CA PRO A 40 23.05 0.69 -19.71
C PRO A 40 24.52 1.17 -19.78
N PRO A 41 25.22 1.03 -20.92
CA PRO A 41 24.75 0.61 -22.24
C PRO A 41 24.90 -0.91 -22.52
N LYS A 42 25.07 -1.77 -21.50
CA LYS A 42 25.20 -3.22 -21.70
C LYS A 42 23.99 -3.80 -22.44
N LEU A 43 24.16 -5.00 -23.01
CA LEU A 43 23.09 -5.81 -23.60
C LEU A 43 21.83 -5.78 -22.69
N PRO A 44 20.61 -5.78 -23.27
CA PRO A 44 19.37 -5.58 -22.52
C PRO A 44 19.07 -6.70 -21.51
N THR A 45 19.80 -7.83 -21.62
CA THR A 45 19.63 -9.03 -20.81
C THR A 45 20.99 -9.67 -20.49
N SER A 46 21.07 -10.41 -19.40
CA SER A 46 22.26 -11.18 -18.96
C SER A 46 21.93 -12.66 -18.81
N ASN A 47 22.91 -13.53 -19.04
CA ASN A 47 22.86 -14.96 -18.74
C ASN A 47 23.69 -15.34 -17.50
N ASN A 48 24.21 -14.35 -16.75
CA ASN A 48 25.05 -14.58 -15.59
C ASN A 48 24.22 -15.02 -14.38
N PHE A 49 23.97 -16.32 -14.28
CA PHE A 49 23.38 -16.97 -13.12
C PHE A 49 24.46 -17.65 -12.28
N LYS A 50 24.45 -17.41 -10.96
CA LYS A 50 25.30 -18.13 -10.00
C LYS A 50 24.50 -19.26 -9.36
N LYS A 51 24.94 -20.51 -9.51
CA LYS A 51 24.33 -21.66 -8.82
C LYS A 51 24.52 -21.52 -7.31
N VAL A 52 23.43 -21.67 -6.56
CA VAL A 52 23.40 -21.55 -5.09
C VAL A 52 22.74 -22.77 -4.42
N GLY A 53 22.19 -23.69 -5.19
CA GLY A 53 21.60 -24.94 -4.70
C GLY A 53 21.17 -25.87 -5.83
N ALA A 54 20.44 -26.93 -5.49
CA ALA A 54 19.84 -27.85 -6.45
C ALA A 54 18.76 -27.13 -7.26
N ASN A 55 18.96 -27.03 -8.59
CA ASN A 55 18.10 -26.28 -9.50
C ASN A 55 17.84 -24.82 -9.08
N LEU A 56 18.73 -24.25 -8.25
CA LEU A 56 18.56 -22.94 -7.63
C LEU A 56 19.71 -22.03 -8.01
N TYR A 57 19.36 -20.88 -8.57
CA TYR A 57 20.28 -19.93 -9.16
C TYR A 57 19.97 -18.52 -8.67
N LYS A 58 21.01 -17.70 -8.53
CA LYS A 58 20.91 -16.30 -8.14
C LYS A 58 21.42 -15.42 -9.28
N THR A 59 20.70 -14.33 -9.56
CA THR A 59 21.17 -13.29 -10.49
C THR A 59 22.32 -12.50 -9.90
N GLU A 60 22.98 -11.69 -10.72
CA GLU A 60 23.81 -10.60 -10.21
C GLU A 60 22.95 -9.64 -9.37
N HIS A 61 23.61 -8.94 -8.44
CA HIS A 61 22.97 -7.98 -7.56
C HIS A 61 23.27 -6.56 -8.04
N ILE A 62 22.39 -5.63 -7.69
CA ILE A 62 22.63 -4.19 -7.84
C ILE A 62 22.94 -3.64 -6.46
N LYS A 63 23.99 -2.80 -6.32
CA LYS A 63 24.18 -2.01 -5.11
C LYS A 63 23.29 -0.78 -5.16
N LEU A 64 22.41 -0.65 -4.17
CA LEU A 64 21.61 0.54 -3.91
C LEU A 64 22.08 1.24 -2.65
N ASP A 65 22.19 2.56 -2.68
CA ASP A 65 22.48 3.38 -1.49
C ASP A 65 21.52 4.58 -1.38
N ASN A 66 21.72 5.38 -0.33
CA ASN A 66 20.86 6.53 -0.01
C ASN A 66 20.84 7.63 -1.08
N THR A 67 21.68 7.59 -2.11
CA THR A 67 21.59 8.51 -3.26
C THR A 67 20.51 8.10 -4.25
N GLN A 68 20.15 6.81 -4.29
CA GLN A 68 19.18 6.25 -5.24
C GLN A 68 17.82 5.99 -4.59
N ILE A 69 17.82 5.67 -3.30
CA ILE A 69 16.61 5.30 -2.56
C ILE A 69 16.47 6.08 -1.26
N ASN A 70 15.24 6.38 -0.90
CA ASN A 70 14.92 6.99 0.39
C ASN A 70 14.57 5.89 1.40
N GLU A 71 15.35 5.79 2.47
CA GLU A 71 15.16 4.75 3.51
C GLU A 71 13.77 4.81 4.15
N LYS A 72 13.18 5.99 4.31
CA LYS A 72 11.82 6.14 4.88
C LYS A 72 10.71 5.56 4.00
N SER A 73 10.97 5.42 2.70
CA SER A 73 10.01 4.87 1.72
C SER A 73 10.56 3.61 1.06
N ILE A 74 11.48 2.89 1.71
CA ILE A 74 12.14 1.71 1.14
C ILE A 74 11.15 0.64 0.67
N GLY A 75 10.00 0.52 1.36
CA GLY A 75 8.94 -0.42 0.99
C GLY A 75 8.17 -0.05 -0.29
N ASP A 76 8.27 1.19 -0.77
CA ASP A 76 7.66 1.61 -2.04
C ASP A 76 8.51 1.23 -3.25
N TYR A 77 9.75 0.79 -3.05
CA TYR A 77 10.62 0.29 -4.11
C TYR A 77 10.40 -1.21 -4.31
N VAL A 78 10.14 -1.59 -5.56
CA VAL A 78 9.85 -2.97 -5.93
C VAL A 78 10.78 -3.47 -7.03
N ILE A 79 10.96 -4.78 -7.10
CA ILE A 79 11.80 -5.45 -8.10
C ILE A 79 10.88 -6.01 -9.20
N ASN A 80 10.97 -5.50 -10.43
CA ASN A 80 10.36 -6.14 -11.60
C ASN A 80 11.39 -7.02 -12.29
N PHE A 81 11.11 -8.31 -12.36
CA PHE A 81 11.99 -9.32 -12.95
C PHE A 81 11.41 -9.80 -14.28
N LYS A 82 12.29 -9.85 -15.29
CA LYS A 82 11.99 -10.40 -16.61
C LYS A 82 12.89 -11.59 -16.89
N LEU A 83 12.28 -12.70 -17.28
CA LEU A 83 13.00 -13.91 -17.69
C LEU A 83 12.72 -14.17 -19.17
N TYR A 84 13.77 -14.51 -19.90
CA TYR A 84 13.74 -14.83 -21.30
C TYR A 84 14.29 -16.23 -21.51
N LYS A 85 13.63 -17.00 -22.37
CA LYS A 85 14.14 -18.27 -22.88
C LYS A 85 14.68 -18.06 -24.29
N LEU A 86 15.86 -18.60 -24.56
CA LEU A 86 16.44 -18.60 -25.90
C LEU A 86 15.77 -19.69 -26.75
N SER A 87 15.32 -19.32 -27.95
CA SER A 87 14.94 -20.28 -29.00
C SER A 87 16.18 -21.03 -29.51
N LEU A 88 15.95 -22.08 -30.31
CA LEU A 88 17.01 -22.77 -31.04
C LEU A 88 17.80 -21.83 -31.96
N SER A 89 17.15 -20.78 -32.49
CA SER A 89 17.78 -19.73 -33.30
C SER A 89 18.47 -18.63 -32.48
N GLY A 90 18.51 -18.74 -31.15
CA GLY A 90 19.09 -17.74 -30.26
C GLY A 90 18.22 -16.51 -30.00
N LYS A 91 16.96 -16.50 -30.46
CA LYS A 91 16.01 -15.40 -30.22
C LYS A 91 15.52 -15.42 -28.77
N GLU A 92 15.51 -14.25 -28.13
CA GLU A 92 14.97 -14.07 -26.79
C GLU A 92 13.43 -14.07 -26.81
N LEU A 93 12.83 -14.99 -26.06
CA LEU A 93 11.39 -15.09 -25.85
C LEU A 93 11.08 -14.75 -24.39
N LEU A 94 10.34 -13.67 -24.14
CA LEU A 94 9.91 -13.30 -22.80
C LEU A 94 8.96 -14.37 -22.25
N VAL A 95 9.37 -15.03 -21.17
CA VAL A 95 8.60 -16.11 -20.51
C VAL A 95 8.09 -15.70 -19.13
N TRP A 96 8.61 -14.60 -18.58
CA TRP A 96 8.18 -14.05 -17.30
C TRP A 96 8.37 -12.54 -17.28
N ASP A 97 7.38 -11.78 -16.81
CA ASP A 97 7.48 -10.35 -16.49
C ASP A 97 6.56 -10.07 -15.30
N SER A 98 7.13 -9.88 -14.11
CA SER A 98 6.33 -9.68 -12.90
C SER A 98 7.08 -8.91 -11.82
N VAL A 99 6.33 -8.33 -10.89
CA VAL A 99 6.86 -7.76 -9.66
C VAL A 99 7.11 -8.89 -8.67
N ILE A 100 8.33 -8.96 -8.14
CA ILE A 100 8.75 -9.97 -7.17
C ILE A 100 8.28 -9.54 -5.77
N PRO A 101 7.76 -10.46 -4.95
CA PRO A 101 7.21 -10.13 -3.64
C PRO A 101 8.26 -9.84 -2.55
N GLU A 102 9.55 -9.94 -2.87
CA GLU A 102 10.63 -9.74 -1.92
C GLU A 102 10.87 -8.25 -1.67
N ARG A 103 11.07 -7.87 -0.40
CA ARG A 103 11.34 -6.47 -0.03
C ARG A 103 12.79 -6.11 -0.31
N VAL A 104 13.03 -4.89 -0.80
CA VAL A 104 14.40 -4.40 -1.06
C VAL A 104 15.27 -4.37 0.20
N ASP A 105 14.68 -4.11 1.37
CA ASP A 105 15.40 -4.06 2.64
C ASP A 105 15.79 -5.44 3.21
N ASN A 106 15.29 -6.54 2.63
CA ASN A 106 15.76 -7.90 2.95
C ASN A 106 17.16 -8.22 2.37
N TYR A 107 17.69 -7.32 1.53
CA TYR A 107 18.97 -7.49 0.84
C TYR A 107 20.09 -6.66 1.49
N SER A 108 20.31 -6.78 2.80
CA SER A 108 21.32 -5.99 3.52
C SER A 108 22.78 -6.31 3.15
N THR A 109 23.03 -7.46 2.52
CA THR A 109 24.36 -7.88 2.08
C THR A 109 24.31 -8.51 0.68
N PRO A 110 25.42 -8.51 -0.08
CA PRO A 110 25.49 -9.18 -1.38
C PRO A 110 25.52 -10.71 -1.27
N ALA A 111 25.64 -11.28 -0.06
CA ALA A 111 25.64 -12.72 0.16
C ALA A 111 24.29 -13.35 -0.21
N PHE A 112 24.30 -14.67 -0.44
CA PHE A 112 23.05 -15.41 -0.65
C PHE A 112 22.31 -15.54 0.68
N ASN A 113 21.03 -15.22 0.68
CA ASN A 113 20.12 -15.34 1.81
C ASN A 113 19.06 -16.40 1.48
N ALA A 114 19.07 -17.51 2.20
CA ALA A 114 18.15 -18.63 1.97
C ALA A 114 16.68 -18.31 2.30
N ALA A 115 16.41 -17.22 3.02
CA ALA A 115 15.04 -16.77 3.32
C ALA A 115 14.33 -16.15 2.11
N ILE A 116 15.08 -15.74 1.07
CA ILE A 116 14.52 -15.12 -0.12
C ILE A 116 13.75 -16.17 -0.93
N LYS A 117 12.49 -15.87 -1.23
CA LYS A 117 11.62 -16.80 -1.95
C LYS A 117 12.03 -16.88 -3.43
N PRO A 118 12.24 -18.09 -3.98
CA PRO A 118 12.57 -18.22 -5.39
C PRO A 118 11.37 -17.94 -6.29
N VAL A 119 11.64 -17.33 -7.44
CA VAL A 119 10.78 -17.40 -8.62
C VAL A 119 10.93 -18.79 -9.20
N GLU A 120 9.81 -19.47 -9.46
CA GLU A 120 9.83 -20.79 -10.09
C GLU A 120 9.46 -20.69 -11.56
N PHE A 121 10.33 -21.20 -12.43
CA PHE A 121 10.06 -21.35 -13.85
C PHE A 121 10.55 -22.72 -14.29
N ASN A 122 9.64 -23.57 -14.74
CA ASN A 122 9.97 -24.91 -15.22
C ASN A 122 9.31 -25.13 -16.58
N THR A 123 9.92 -25.99 -17.39
CA THR A 123 9.29 -26.47 -18.62
C THR A 123 9.08 -27.97 -18.55
N THR A 124 8.02 -28.44 -19.20
CA THR A 124 7.74 -29.87 -19.36
C THR A 124 7.63 -30.21 -20.84
N THR A 125 8.06 -31.42 -21.19
CA THR A 125 7.82 -32.02 -22.52
C THR A 125 6.52 -32.81 -22.55
N PHE A 126 5.85 -33.01 -21.41
CA PHE A 126 4.53 -33.62 -21.37
C PHE A 126 3.53 -32.74 -22.14
N PRO A 127 2.83 -33.28 -23.14
CA PRO A 127 1.83 -32.55 -23.88
C PRO A 127 0.72 -32.10 -22.92
N THR A 128 0.38 -30.81 -22.93
CA THR A 128 -0.66 -30.24 -22.05
C THR A 128 -2.08 -30.48 -22.58
N GLN A 129 -2.25 -31.07 -23.78
CA GLN A 129 -3.47 -31.67 -24.35
C GLN A 129 -3.17 -32.40 -25.69
N VAL A 130 -4.05 -33.32 -26.12
CA VAL A 130 -3.97 -34.03 -27.42
C VAL A 130 -4.22 -33.07 -28.57
N VAL A 131 -3.28 -33.00 -29.52
CA VAL A 131 -3.48 -32.33 -30.82
C VAL A 131 -4.32 -33.29 -31.66
N LEU A 132 -5.61 -32.98 -31.85
CA LEU A 132 -6.42 -33.64 -32.87
C LEU A 132 -6.11 -32.95 -34.20
N ASP A 133 -5.59 -33.71 -35.17
CA ASP A 133 -5.39 -33.23 -36.54
C ASP A 133 -6.75 -32.87 -37.13
N GLY A 134 -6.96 -31.56 -37.35
CA GLY A 134 -8.24 -31.01 -37.80
C GLY A 134 -8.43 -29.57 -37.32
N ASP A 135 -7.78 -28.63 -38.02
CA ASP A 135 -8.27 -27.27 -38.22
C ASP A 135 -8.65 -26.41 -36.99
N LEU A 136 -7.87 -26.45 -35.91
CA LEU A 136 -8.05 -25.50 -34.80
C LEU A 136 -6.76 -24.75 -34.46
N LYS A 137 -6.80 -23.45 -34.77
CA LYS A 137 -5.86 -22.43 -34.29
C LYS A 137 -5.81 -22.53 -32.75
N ASN A 138 -4.78 -23.18 -32.19
CA ASN A 138 -4.44 -23.11 -30.76
C ASN A 138 -4.09 -21.68 -30.29
N THR A 139 -4.15 -20.71 -31.20
CA THR A 139 -4.11 -19.28 -30.93
C THR A 139 -5.53 -18.78 -30.64
N ILE A 140 -5.85 -18.62 -29.37
CA ILE A 140 -7.03 -17.85 -28.97
C ILE A 140 -6.65 -16.37 -29.08
N GLU A 141 -7.28 -15.64 -30.01
CA GLU A 141 -7.18 -14.18 -30.00
C GLU A 141 -8.01 -13.65 -28.83
N LEU A 142 -7.31 -13.31 -27.75
CA LEU A 142 -7.93 -12.79 -26.55
C LEU A 142 -8.28 -11.31 -26.78
N SER A 143 -9.52 -11.04 -27.18
CA SER A 143 -10.09 -9.68 -27.19
C SER A 143 -10.32 -9.19 -25.76
N LEU A 144 -9.25 -8.71 -25.13
CA LEU A 144 -9.33 -8.04 -23.83
C LEU A 144 -10.07 -6.71 -23.99
N ASN A 145 -11.15 -6.53 -23.22
CA ASN A 145 -11.96 -5.32 -23.24
C ASN A 145 -11.06 -4.08 -22.98
N LYS A 146 -11.03 -3.14 -23.92
CA LYS A 146 -10.19 -1.93 -23.87
C LYS A 146 -10.60 -0.95 -22.75
N ASN A 147 -11.77 -1.14 -22.16
CA ASN A 147 -12.29 -0.25 -21.14
C ASN A 147 -11.72 -0.57 -19.76
N ARG A 148 -10.53 -0.04 -19.49
CA ARG A 148 -9.96 -0.04 -18.15
C ARG A 148 -10.92 0.62 -17.16
N ILE A 149 -11.15 0.00 -16.01
CA ILE A 149 -12.08 0.50 -14.99
C ILE A 149 -11.62 1.86 -14.47
N PHE A 150 -10.39 1.94 -13.96
CA PHE A 150 -9.79 3.18 -13.47
C PHE A 150 -8.97 3.85 -14.56
N GLN A 151 -9.22 5.14 -14.78
CA GLN A 151 -8.60 5.93 -15.83
C GLN A 151 -8.26 7.32 -15.29
N CYS A 152 -7.04 7.78 -15.55
CA CYS A 152 -6.74 9.20 -15.53
C CYS A 152 -7.24 9.77 -16.87
N ILE A 153 -7.99 10.87 -16.84
CA ILE A 153 -8.61 11.42 -18.06
C ILE A 153 -7.85 12.62 -18.64
N ASP A 154 -6.85 13.13 -17.91
CA ASP A 154 -6.01 14.23 -18.38
C ASP A 154 -5.05 13.76 -19.50
N PRO A 155 -4.70 14.64 -20.46
CA PRO A 155 -3.67 14.32 -21.45
C PRO A 155 -2.32 13.95 -20.82
N GLY A 156 -1.68 12.90 -21.34
CA GLY A 156 -0.38 12.39 -20.90
C GLY A 156 -0.48 11.23 -19.89
N CYS A 157 -1.63 11.01 -19.26
CA CYS A 157 -1.88 9.93 -18.29
C CYS A 157 -3.07 9.01 -18.65
N ARG A 158 -3.67 9.16 -19.84
CA ARG A 158 -4.79 8.33 -20.29
C ARG A 158 -4.37 6.87 -20.46
N PRO A 159 -5.33 5.92 -20.51
CA PRO A 159 -5.01 4.52 -20.76
C PRO A 159 -4.10 4.33 -21.98
N GLY A 160 -2.91 3.77 -21.75
CA GLY A 160 -1.88 3.53 -22.77
C GLY A 160 -0.86 4.65 -22.96
N GLU A 161 -1.03 5.81 -22.33
CA GLU A 161 -0.05 6.90 -22.37
C GLU A 161 1.09 6.68 -21.35
N PRO A 162 2.26 7.33 -21.52
CA PRO A 162 3.45 7.05 -20.71
C PRO A 162 3.27 7.23 -19.19
N LYS A 163 2.37 8.15 -18.76
CA LYS A 163 2.09 8.38 -17.33
C LYS A 163 0.76 7.76 -16.89
N ASP A 164 0.31 6.69 -17.54
CA ASP A 164 -0.89 5.97 -17.13
C ASP A 164 -0.72 5.34 -15.73
N PRO A 165 -1.44 5.84 -14.69
CA PRO A 165 -1.21 5.41 -13.31
C PRO A 165 -1.86 4.07 -12.98
N PHE A 166 -2.76 3.56 -13.85
CA PHE A 166 -3.58 2.39 -13.53
C PHE A 166 -3.26 1.18 -14.40
N THR A 167 -2.06 1.12 -14.98
CA THR A 167 -1.62 -0.09 -15.70
C THR A 167 -1.57 -1.28 -14.74
N LYS A 168 -1.75 -2.49 -15.27
CA LYS A 168 -1.67 -3.73 -14.47
C LYS A 168 -0.37 -3.78 -13.67
N LYS A 169 0.76 -3.54 -14.36
CA LYS A 169 2.10 -3.52 -13.75
C LYS A 169 2.17 -2.50 -12.61
N GLN A 170 1.64 -1.29 -12.81
CA GLN A 170 1.66 -0.22 -11.81
C GLN A 170 0.82 -0.58 -10.57
N ILE A 171 -0.33 -1.23 -10.75
CA ILE A 171 -1.18 -1.67 -9.63
C ILE A 171 -0.61 -2.89 -8.90
N GLU A 172 -0.01 -3.84 -9.63
CA GLU A 172 0.73 -4.95 -9.01
C GLU A 172 1.93 -4.45 -8.19
N ALA A 173 2.64 -3.43 -8.69
CA ALA A 173 3.71 -2.74 -7.98
C ALA A 173 3.22 -2.08 -6.70
N GLY A 174 2.18 -1.25 -6.80
CA GLY A 174 1.61 -0.54 -5.66
C GLY A 174 1.01 -1.49 -4.61
N LEU A 175 0.37 -2.58 -5.05
CA LEU A 175 -0.09 -3.63 -4.16
C LEU A 175 1.08 -4.26 -3.40
N GLN A 176 2.16 -4.63 -4.09
CA GLN A 176 3.33 -5.21 -3.42
C GLN A 176 3.98 -4.21 -2.45
N ALA A 177 4.06 -2.94 -2.82
CA ALA A 177 4.54 -1.88 -1.94
C ALA A 177 3.71 -1.76 -0.65
N ARG A 178 2.37 -1.86 -0.74
CA ARG A 178 1.49 -1.83 0.45
C ARG A 178 1.55 -3.11 1.28
N LEU A 179 1.84 -4.25 0.68
CA LEU A 179 2.13 -5.48 1.43
C LEU A 179 3.49 -5.43 2.15
N ASN A 180 4.47 -4.73 1.57
CA ASN A 180 5.78 -4.50 2.16
C ASN A 180 5.74 -3.44 3.26
N ASN A 181 5.00 -2.36 3.00
CA ASN A 181 4.83 -1.19 3.86
C ASN A 181 3.33 -0.89 4.01
N PRO A 182 2.68 -1.43 5.05
CA PRO A 182 1.21 -1.46 5.20
C PRO A 182 0.62 -0.12 5.67
N PHE A 183 1.10 0.99 5.09
CA PHE A 183 0.69 2.36 5.40
C PHE A 183 0.07 2.99 4.15
N PRO A 184 -1.28 2.95 4.01
CA PRO A 184 -1.96 3.66 2.94
C PRO A 184 -1.68 5.16 3.02
N VAL A 185 -1.30 5.76 1.88
CA VAL A 185 -0.96 7.18 1.80
C VAL A 185 -2.13 7.93 1.21
N GLN A 186 -2.75 8.79 2.03
CA GLN A 186 -3.78 9.72 1.57
C GLN A 186 -3.20 11.05 1.05
N ASP A 187 -1.93 11.36 1.37
CA ASP A 187 -1.32 12.67 1.10
C ASP A 187 -2.22 13.83 1.58
N ARG A 188 -2.35 14.91 0.81
CA ARG A 188 -3.22 16.07 1.10
C ARG A 188 -4.71 15.83 0.86
N THR A 189 -5.12 14.63 0.44
CA THR A 189 -6.54 14.35 0.24
C THR A 189 -7.27 14.19 1.58
N SER A 190 -8.56 14.52 1.64
CA SER A 190 -9.38 14.36 2.86
C SER A 190 -9.80 12.90 3.15
N LEU A 191 -9.00 11.91 2.74
CA LEU A 191 -9.29 10.47 2.82
C LEU A 191 -8.73 9.78 4.09
N CYS A 192 -8.66 10.49 5.23
CA CYS A 192 -8.08 9.95 6.47
C CYS A 192 -8.89 8.80 7.07
N GLY A 193 -10.23 8.85 6.94
CA GLY A 193 -11.12 7.75 7.35
C GLY A 193 -10.83 6.46 6.57
N PRO A 194 -10.90 6.48 5.22
CA PRO A 194 -10.53 5.33 4.40
C PRO A 194 -9.10 4.85 4.67
N ALA A 195 -8.14 5.77 4.85
CA ALA A 195 -6.75 5.41 5.16
C ALA A 195 -6.66 4.64 6.48
N ALA A 196 -7.33 5.10 7.54
CA ALA A 196 -7.40 4.41 8.82
C ALA A 196 -8.03 3.01 8.71
N TYR A 197 -9.11 2.88 7.93
CA TYR A 197 -9.74 1.58 7.66
C TYR A 197 -8.80 0.63 6.94
N PHE A 198 -8.20 1.06 5.83
CA PHE A 198 -7.32 0.21 5.04
C PHE A 198 -6.00 -0.10 5.74
N PHE A 199 -5.50 0.80 6.60
CA PHE A 199 -4.38 0.51 7.50
C PHE A 199 -4.68 -0.69 8.39
N CYS A 200 -5.83 -0.69 9.07
CA CYS A 200 -6.25 -1.84 9.89
C CYS A 200 -6.44 -3.10 9.04
N LEU A 201 -7.03 -2.99 7.84
CA LEU A 201 -7.29 -4.14 6.97
C LEU A 201 -6.01 -4.77 6.44
N VAL A 202 -5.07 -3.99 5.90
CA VAL A 202 -3.84 -4.53 5.29
C VAL A 202 -2.93 -5.16 6.34
N ASN A 203 -2.88 -4.60 7.57
CA ASN A 203 -2.09 -5.16 8.66
C ASN A 203 -2.71 -6.43 9.26
N LEU A 204 -4.05 -6.53 9.29
CA LEU A 204 -4.75 -7.67 9.88
C LEU A 204 -5.00 -8.80 8.88
N SER A 205 -5.48 -8.47 7.69
CA SER A 205 -5.84 -9.43 6.63
C SER A 205 -5.27 -8.98 5.28
N PRO A 206 -3.94 -9.15 5.05
CA PRO A 206 -3.30 -8.80 3.79
C PRO A 206 -3.93 -9.48 2.57
N SER A 207 -4.48 -10.69 2.75
CA SER A 207 -5.21 -11.43 1.71
C SER A 207 -6.51 -10.73 1.30
N SER A 208 -7.30 -10.25 2.28
CA SER A 208 -8.53 -9.48 2.02
C SER A 208 -8.22 -8.15 1.35
N TYR A 209 -7.16 -7.45 1.78
CA TYR A 209 -6.69 -6.23 1.10
C TYR A 209 -6.32 -6.50 -0.36
N LYS A 210 -5.51 -7.54 -0.62
CA LYS A 210 -5.13 -7.97 -1.96
C LYS A 210 -6.34 -8.30 -2.84
N MET A 211 -7.33 -9.01 -2.29
CA MET A 211 -8.56 -9.35 -3.00
C MET A 211 -9.36 -8.08 -3.34
N ALA A 212 -9.51 -7.15 -2.39
CA ALA A 212 -10.21 -5.90 -2.61
C ALA A 212 -9.58 -5.07 -3.73
N VAL A 213 -8.25 -4.88 -3.70
CA VAL A 213 -7.49 -4.20 -4.76
C VAL A 213 -7.72 -4.86 -6.12
N LYS A 214 -7.55 -6.18 -6.20
CA LYS A 214 -7.72 -6.93 -7.45
C LYS A 214 -9.12 -6.75 -8.02
N ARG A 215 -10.16 -6.95 -7.18
CA ARG A 215 -11.56 -6.84 -7.60
C ARG A 215 -11.94 -5.43 -8.02
N LEU A 216 -11.47 -4.40 -7.30
CA LEU A 216 -11.66 -3.01 -7.71
C LEU A 216 -11.01 -2.75 -9.07
N TRP A 217 -9.74 -3.11 -9.26
CA TRP A 217 -9.05 -2.85 -10.53
C TRP A 217 -9.67 -3.61 -11.72
N GLU A 218 -10.02 -4.90 -11.54
CA GLU A 218 -10.58 -5.74 -12.61
C GLU A 218 -12.05 -5.45 -12.91
N THR A 219 -12.86 -5.13 -11.89
CA THR A 219 -14.33 -5.09 -12.03
C THR A 219 -14.99 -3.80 -11.55
N GLY A 220 -14.23 -2.90 -10.92
CA GLY A 220 -14.73 -1.65 -10.34
C GLY A 220 -15.53 -1.81 -9.05
N LYS A 221 -15.60 -3.02 -8.50
CA LYS A 221 -16.31 -3.29 -7.25
C LYS A 221 -15.56 -4.32 -6.42
N ALA A 222 -15.70 -4.25 -5.11
CA ALA A 222 -15.19 -5.24 -4.18
C ALA A 222 -16.11 -5.35 -2.97
N ASP A 223 -16.16 -6.53 -2.37
CA ASP A 223 -16.84 -6.75 -1.11
C ASP A 223 -15.81 -7.19 -0.06
N ILE A 224 -15.93 -6.68 1.15
CA ILE A 224 -15.16 -7.09 2.32
C ILE A 224 -16.18 -7.45 3.39
N GLY A 225 -16.40 -8.75 3.63
CA GLY A 225 -17.55 -9.20 4.41
C GLY A 225 -18.85 -8.70 3.79
N LYS A 226 -19.64 -7.93 4.55
CA LYS A 226 -20.88 -7.26 4.11
C LYS A 226 -20.67 -5.80 3.67
N LEU A 227 -19.44 -5.29 3.70
CA LEU A 227 -19.12 -3.96 3.19
C LEU A 227 -18.96 -4.04 1.68
N SER A 228 -19.86 -3.42 0.94
CA SER A 228 -19.78 -3.34 -0.53
C SER A 228 -19.15 -2.02 -0.95
N ILE A 229 -18.10 -2.10 -1.76
CA ILE A 229 -17.38 -0.98 -2.35
C ILE A 229 -17.69 -0.97 -3.83
N LYS A 230 -18.51 0.00 -4.26
CA LYS A 230 -18.97 0.19 -5.63
C LYS A 230 -19.03 1.70 -5.95
N PRO A 231 -17.88 2.33 -6.27
CA PRO A 231 -17.85 3.74 -6.68
C PRO A 231 -18.60 3.97 -7.99
N PHE A 232 -18.90 5.22 -8.31
CA PHE A 232 -19.60 5.58 -9.55
C PHE A 232 -18.73 5.33 -10.78
N ASN A 233 -19.37 5.07 -11.92
CA ASN A 233 -18.65 4.85 -13.19
C ASN A 233 -17.92 6.11 -13.67
N ASP A 234 -18.46 7.29 -13.35
CA ASP A 234 -17.94 8.62 -13.72
C ASP A 234 -17.40 9.41 -12.51
N GLY A 235 -17.17 8.70 -11.40
CA GLY A 235 -16.58 9.22 -10.18
C GLY A 235 -15.08 8.93 -10.09
N CYS A 236 -14.62 8.34 -8.99
CA CYS A 236 -13.18 8.08 -8.76
C CYS A 236 -12.52 7.16 -9.79
N ARG A 237 -13.33 6.42 -10.55
CA ARG A 237 -12.90 5.61 -11.69
C ARG A 237 -12.40 6.44 -12.89
N ARG A 238 -12.78 7.72 -12.96
CA ARG A 238 -12.44 8.67 -14.03
C ARG A 238 -11.79 9.91 -13.41
N VAL A 239 -10.56 9.75 -12.92
CA VAL A 239 -9.86 10.79 -12.17
C VAL A 239 -9.24 11.83 -13.09
N ARG A 240 -9.39 13.10 -12.73
CA ARG A 240 -8.70 14.25 -13.32
C ARG A 240 -7.73 14.85 -12.31
N ASN A 241 -6.86 15.73 -12.79
CA ASN A 241 -5.90 16.48 -11.97
C ASN A 241 -5.05 15.55 -11.06
N PHE A 242 -4.69 14.37 -11.58
CA PHE A 242 -4.06 13.30 -10.78
C PHE A 242 -2.58 13.57 -10.47
N TYR A 243 -1.91 14.29 -11.35
CA TYR A 243 -0.50 14.64 -11.24
C TYR A 243 -0.32 16.10 -10.81
N ASN A 244 0.70 16.35 -9.98
CA ASN A 244 1.12 17.70 -9.63
C ASN A 244 1.99 18.33 -10.74
N LYS A 245 2.36 19.60 -10.57
CA LYS A 245 3.20 20.36 -11.54
C LYS A 245 4.57 19.72 -11.80
N ASN A 246 5.09 18.93 -10.85
CA ASN A 246 6.36 18.23 -10.97
C ASN A 246 6.21 16.84 -11.63
N GLY A 247 5.00 16.50 -12.09
CA GLY A 247 4.69 15.22 -12.73
C GLY A 247 4.65 14.04 -11.76
N GLN A 248 4.55 14.27 -10.45
CA GLN A 248 4.35 13.23 -9.44
C GLN A 248 2.85 13.05 -9.19
N PRO A 249 2.36 11.82 -8.97
CA PRO A 249 0.97 11.63 -8.60
C PRO A 249 0.72 12.25 -7.23
N LYS A 250 -0.45 12.88 -7.06
CA LYS A 250 -0.85 13.51 -5.78
C LYS A 250 -1.21 12.52 -4.69
N ILE A 251 -1.43 11.27 -5.08
CA ILE A 251 -1.74 10.14 -4.23
C ILE A 251 -1.27 8.87 -4.96
N PRO A 252 -0.68 7.88 -4.27
CA PRO A 252 -0.29 6.63 -4.93
C PRO A 252 -1.49 5.98 -5.66
N PRO A 253 -1.33 5.48 -6.90
CA PRO A 253 -2.44 4.93 -7.66
C PRO A 253 -3.21 3.80 -6.96
N ILE A 254 -2.49 2.96 -6.21
CA ILE A 254 -3.06 1.88 -5.39
C ILE A 254 -3.97 2.43 -4.27
N ASP A 255 -3.55 3.54 -3.65
CA ASP A 255 -4.30 4.19 -2.58
C ASP A 255 -5.50 4.94 -3.15
N TRP A 256 -5.39 5.56 -4.32
CA TRP A 256 -6.57 6.13 -5.01
C TRP A 256 -7.63 5.06 -5.28
N ILE A 257 -7.24 3.90 -5.85
CA ILE A 257 -8.18 2.80 -6.14
C ILE A 257 -8.90 2.36 -4.87
N THR A 258 -8.22 2.29 -3.73
CA THR A 258 -8.82 1.78 -2.49
C THR A 258 -9.56 2.87 -1.71
N LEU A 259 -8.88 3.95 -1.35
CA LEU A 259 -9.38 5.01 -0.48
C LEU A 259 -10.53 5.77 -1.12
N ALA A 260 -10.37 6.23 -2.37
CA ALA A 260 -11.40 7.01 -3.06
C ALA A 260 -12.64 6.15 -3.36
N SER A 261 -12.44 4.89 -3.74
CA SER A 261 -13.55 3.96 -4.00
C SER A 261 -14.40 3.72 -2.77
N LEU A 262 -13.79 3.44 -1.61
CA LEU A 262 -14.53 3.24 -0.36
C LEU A 262 -15.31 4.51 0.00
N ARG A 263 -14.65 5.67 -0.10
CA ARG A 263 -15.30 6.93 0.26
C ARG A 263 -16.49 7.26 -0.64
N GLU A 264 -16.33 7.13 -1.95
CA GLU A 264 -17.37 7.45 -2.92
C GLU A 264 -18.54 6.45 -2.84
N SER A 265 -18.28 5.18 -2.55
CA SER A 265 -19.32 4.15 -2.43
C SER A 265 -20.35 4.43 -1.34
N GLU A 266 -19.95 5.19 -0.31
CA GLU A 266 -20.81 5.55 0.82
C GLU A 266 -21.32 6.99 0.70
N ASN A 267 -20.90 7.74 -0.33
CA ASN A 267 -21.31 9.11 -0.59
C ASN A 267 -22.26 9.14 -1.81
N ILE A 268 -23.57 9.09 -1.54
CA ILE A 268 -24.59 8.99 -2.60
C ILE A 268 -24.67 10.28 -3.45
N LEU A 269 -24.19 11.42 -2.95
CA LEU A 269 -24.41 12.74 -3.58
C LEU A 269 -23.15 13.40 -4.16
N LEU A 270 -21.94 13.01 -3.75
CA LEU A 270 -20.70 13.67 -4.20
C LEU A 270 -19.74 12.68 -4.87
N LYS A 271 -19.43 12.97 -6.14
CA LYS A 271 -18.39 12.27 -6.90
C LYS A 271 -17.01 12.78 -6.47
N LEU A 272 -16.10 11.85 -6.26
CA LEU A 272 -14.70 12.09 -5.93
C LEU A 272 -13.84 11.74 -7.13
N ASN A 273 -13.71 12.67 -8.08
CA ASN A 273 -12.96 12.46 -9.31
C ASN A 273 -11.71 13.35 -9.44
N ASP A 274 -11.37 14.11 -8.40
CA ASP A 274 -10.18 14.95 -8.32
C ASP A 274 -9.57 14.82 -6.91
N PRO A 275 -8.28 14.47 -6.76
CA PRO A 275 -7.64 14.35 -5.46
C PRO A 275 -7.71 15.61 -4.59
N ASP A 276 -7.87 16.79 -5.18
CA ASP A 276 -7.97 18.06 -4.45
C ASP A 276 -9.39 18.32 -3.88
N GLN A 277 -10.37 17.42 -4.10
CA GLN A 277 -11.73 17.57 -3.56
C GLN A 277 -11.81 17.19 -2.08
N GLU A 278 -11.78 18.20 -1.21
CA GLU A 278 -11.77 18.00 0.24
C GLU A 278 -13.12 17.50 0.80
N ILE A 279 -14.24 18.16 0.48
CA ILE A 279 -15.56 17.88 1.08
C ILE A 279 -16.05 16.45 0.77
N ALA A 280 -15.82 15.99 -0.46
CA ALA A 280 -16.22 14.64 -0.87
C ALA A 280 -15.47 13.54 -0.08
N GLY A 281 -14.31 13.86 0.52
CA GLY A 281 -13.45 12.96 1.29
C GLY A 281 -13.86 12.70 2.75
N ILE A 282 -14.59 13.62 3.40
CA ILE A 282 -14.78 13.66 4.85
C ILE A 282 -15.58 12.47 5.39
N THR A 283 -14.97 11.62 6.21
CA THR A 283 -15.64 10.43 6.77
C THR A 283 -16.20 10.70 8.17
N THR A 284 -17.50 10.43 8.37
CA THR A 284 -18.14 10.58 9.68
C THR A 284 -17.78 9.42 10.62
N TRP A 285 -17.93 9.63 11.93
CA TRP A 285 -17.64 8.57 12.91
C TRP A 285 -18.59 7.37 12.81
N GLY A 286 -19.84 7.60 12.40
CA GLY A 286 -20.82 6.55 12.15
C GLY A 286 -20.42 5.68 10.96
N ASP A 287 -20.03 6.31 9.85
CA ASP A 287 -19.63 5.60 8.64
C ASP A 287 -18.41 4.72 8.90
N LEU A 288 -17.35 5.29 9.47
CA LEU A 288 -16.12 4.54 9.72
C LEU A 288 -16.37 3.33 10.63
N PHE A 289 -17.08 3.50 11.75
CA PHE A 289 -17.43 2.39 12.63
C PHE A 289 -18.26 1.32 11.90
N ASN A 290 -19.21 1.74 11.06
CA ASN A 290 -20.03 0.84 10.27
C ASN A 290 -19.22 0.06 9.23
N TRP A 291 -18.15 0.63 8.65
CA TRP A 291 -17.27 -0.10 7.74
C TRP A 291 -16.58 -1.27 8.44
N PHE A 292 -16.03 -1.06 9.64
CA PHE A 292 -15.45 -2.14 10.44
C PHE A 292 -16.49 -3.22 10.78
N LYS A 293 -17.70 -2.80 11.20
CA LYS A 293 -18.80 -3.72 11.51
C LYS A 293 -19.24 -4.55 10.31
N LYS A 294 -19.43 -3.93 9.15
CA LYS A 294 -19.83 -4.62 7.91
C LYS A 294 -18.72 -5.55 7.42
N SER A 295 -17.45 -5.21 7.67
CA SER A 295 -16.28 -5.96 7.20
C SER A 295 -15.87 -7.12 8.10
N ASN A 296 -16.72 -7.53 9.05
CA ASN A 296 -16.49 -8.65 9.98
C ASN A 296 -15.33 -8.49 10.98
N PHE A 297 -14.81 -7.27 11.17
CA PHE A 297 -13.86 -7.03 12.26
C PHE A 297 -14.47 -7.39 13.62
N ARG A 298 -13.66 -7.95 14.52
CA ARG A 298 -14.10 -8.48 15.82
C ARG A 298 -13.78 -7.53 16.98
N GLY A 299 -14.43 -7.76 18.12
CA GLY A 299 -14.18 -7.01 19.35
C GLY A 299 -14.49 -5.51 19.25
N LEU A 300 -15.47 -5.13 18.42
CA LEU A 300 -15.84 -3.75 18.20
C LEU A 300 -16.47 -3.14 19.46
N LYS A 301 -15.85 -2.09 20.00
CA LYS A 301 -16.40 -1.30 21.11
C LYS A 301 -16.32 0.18 20.78
N LYS A 302 -17.48 0.86 20.71
CA LYS A 302 -17.58 2.30 20.42
C LYS A 302 -17.64 3.12 21.70
N TYR A 303 -17.09 4.33 21.66
CA TYR A 303 -17.20 5.33 22.73
C TYR A 303 -18.09 6.51 22.29
N PRO A 304 -18.65 7.28 23.24
CA PRO A 304 -19.48 8.45 22.91
C PRO A 304 -18.71 9.55 22.17
N PHE A 305 -19.38 10.27 21.28
CA PHE A 305 -18.83 11.49 20.69
C PHE A 305 -18.95 12.66 21.69
N TYR A 306 -17.86 13.39 21.95
CA TYR A 306 -17.87 14.60 22.76
C TYR A 306 -17.18 15.76 22.05
N GLY A 307 -17.95 16.79 21.67
CA GLY A 307 -17.42 18.01 21.03
C GLY A 307 -16.43 18.80 21.89
N ASN A 308 -16.45 18.59 23.21
CA ASN A 308 -15.48 19.21 24.12
C ASN A 308 -14.22 18.37 24.39
N GLY A 309 -14.11 17.23 23.72
CA GLY A 309 -13.09 16.23 23.95
C GLY A 309 -13.37 15.38 25.20
N TYR A 310 -12.49 14.41 25.45
CA TYR A 310 -12.68 13.41 26.49
C TYR A 310 -12.27 13.91 27.90
N ASN A 311 -12.35 13.01 28.88
CA ASN A 311 -11.87 13.17 30.26
C ASN A 311 -10.82 12.09 30.58
N THR A 312 -10.15 12.19 31.74
CA THR A 312 -9.04 11.30 32.07
C THR A 312 -9.46 9.84 32.25
N ILE A 313 -10.68 9.59 32.72
CA ILE A 313 -11.25 8.26 32.91
C ILE A 313 -11.42 7.55 31.56
N LEU A 314 -11.98 8.23 30.56
CA LEU A 314 -12.18 7.65 29.24
C LEU A 314 -10.87 7.41 28.49
N ILE A 315 -9.90 8.32 28.63
CA ILE A 315 -8.58 8.09 28.04
C ILE A 315 -7.93 6.86 28.68
N ASP A 316 -7.93 6.73 30.01
CA ASP A 316 -7.40 5.55 30.69
C ASP A 316 -8.09 4.26 30.24
N GLU A 317 -9.41 4.28 30.09
CA GLU A 317 -10.15 3.13 29.59
C GLU A 317 -9.73 2.72 28.17
N ILE A 318 -9.62 3.68 27.25
CA ILE A 318 -9.19 3.44 25.87
C ILE A 318 -7.73 2.99 25.81
N ASN A 319 -6.86 3.60 26.62
CA ASN A 319 -5.43 3.35 26.63
C ASN A 319 -5.06 1.93 27.09
N LYS A 320 -5.96 1.27 27.85
CA LYS A 320 -5.82 -0.15 28.22
C LYS A 320 -5.89 -1.09 27.03
N TYR A 321 -6.54 -0.68 25.93
CA TYR A 321 -6.64 -1.48 24.72
C TYR A 321 -5.54 -1.15 23.71
N ALA A 322 -4.98 0.05 23.73
CA ALA A 322 -3.95 0.46 22.78
C ALA A 322 -2.70 -0.43 22.91
N GLY A 323 -2.18 -0.90 21.76
CA GLY A 323 -0.96 -1.72 21.72
C GLY A 323 -1.13 -2.96 20.87
N GLN A 324 -0.72 -4.12 21.40
CA GLN A 324 -0.53 -5.34 20.62
C GLN A 324 -1.84 -5.93 20.09
N ASP A 325 -2.87 -6.04 20.93
CA ASP A 325 -4.06 -6.86 20.63
C ASP A 325 -5.23 -6.08 20.01
N TYR A 326 -5.18 -4.75 20.03
CA TYR A 326 -6.26 -3.92 19.50
C TYR A 326 -5.74 -2.74 18.70
N TYR A 327 -6.54 -2.31 17.73
CA TYR A 327 -6.46 -0.98 17.16
C TYR A 327 -7.39 -0.05 17.93
N VAL A 328 -6.91 1.14 18.28
CA VAL A 328 -7.75 2.23 18.75
C VAL A 328 -7.87 3.24 17.61
N VAL A 329 -9.04 3.33 17.01
CA VAL A 329 -9.31 4.26 15.91
C VAL A 329 -9.99 5.49 16.49
N SER A 330 -9.46 6.68 16.20
CA SER A 330 -9.86 7.91 16.87
C SER A 330 -10.04 9.09 15.92
N LEU A 331 -11.08 9.88 16.18
CA LEU A 331 -11.32 11.17 15.55
C LEU A 331 -10.76 12.26 16.45
N ILE A 332 -9.80 13.01 15.91
CA ILE A 332 -9.10 14.08 16.60
C ILE A 332 -9.18 15.39 15.82
N SER A 333 -8.62 16.44 16.40
CA SER A 333 -8.26 17.67 15.68
C SER A 333 -6.82 17.53 15.21
N ALA A 334 -6.55 17.66 13.90
CA ALA A 334 -5.22 17.65 13.29
C ALA A 334 -4.28 18.72 13.88
N SER A 335 -4.81 19.76 14.54
CA SER A 335 -4.02 20.80 15.20
C SER A 335 -3.02 20.28 16.26
N ILE A 336 -3.19 19.06 16.78
CA ILE A 336 -2.25 18.45 17.73
C ILE A 336 -1.13 17.63 17.07
N LEU A 337 -1.17 17.45 15.74
CA LEU A 337 -0.19 16.70 14.97
C LEU A 337 0.88 17.60 14.35
N ARG A 338 2.11 17.09 14.24
CA ARG A 338 3.18 17.73 13.46
C ARG A 338 2.76 17.79 12.00
N GLY A 339 2.92 18.95 11.36
CA GLY A 339 2.46 19.18 9.99
C GLY A 339 0.95 19.33 9.84
N GLY A 340 0.16 19.20 10.92
CA GLY A 340 -1.27 19.48 10.92
C GLY A 340 -1.53 20.97 10.70
N GLY A 341 -2.08 21.31 9.54
CA GLY A 341 -2.65 22.62 9.26
C GLY A 341 -3.82 22.86 10.21
N SER A 342 -3.74 23.91 11.00
CA SER A 342 -4.79 24.32 11.91
C SER A 342 -5.31 25.65 11.39
N SER A 343 -6.59 25.72 11.01
CA SER A 343 -7.35 26.97 10.90
C SER A 343 -7.52 27.69 12.25
N GLY A 344 -6.88 27.20 13.31
CA GLY A 344 -6.99 27.72 14.68
C GLY A 344 -8.16 27.12 15.46
N THR A 345 -8.97 26.26 14.84
CA THR A 345 -10.24 25.79 15.41
C THR A 345 -10.17 24.37 15.95
N LYS A 346 -10.79 24.15 17.12
CA LYS A 346 -10.99 22.84 17.77
C LYS A 346 -12.09 22.07 17.04
N LEU A 347 -11.79 21.52 15.85
CA LEU A 347 -12.75 20.77 15.04
C LEU A 347 -12.33 19.29 14.92
N PRO A 348 -13.27 18.34 14.97
CA PRO A 348 -13.01 16.94 14.65
C PRO A 348 -12.81 16.77 13.15
N ASP A 349 -11.57 16.82 12.68
CA ASP A 349 -11.23 16.91 11.26
C ASP A 349 -10.32 15.76 10.77
N HIS A 350 -9.82 14.90 11.67
CA HIS A 350 -8.81 13.93 11.28
C HIS A 350 -8.88 12.59 12.01
N TRP A 351 -8.70 11.51 11.25
CA TRP A 351 -8.69 10.13 11.75
C TRP A 351 -7.27 9.62 11.97
N ILE A 352 -7.04 8.98 13.12
CA ILE A 352 -5.80 8.31 13.46
C ILE A 352 -6.07 6.89 13.96
N VAL A 353 -5.05 6.03 13.88
CA VAL A 353 -5.07 4.70 14.52
C VAL A 353 -3.91 4.59 15.49
N TRP A 354 -4.19 4.37 16.76
CA TRP A 354 -3.16 4.22 17.77
C TRP A 354 -2.56 2.83 17.63
N THR A 355 -1.23 2.77 17.72
CA THR A 355 -0.49 1.52 17.56
C THR A 355 0.37 1.18 18.76
N ASP A 356 0.46 2.10 19.71
CA ASP A 356 1.00 1.92 21.05
C ASP A 356 0.12 2.73 22.02
N GLN A 357 0.35 2.52 23.31
CA GLN A 357 -0.29 3.29 24.37
C GLN A 357 0.14 4.77 24.31
N LEU A 358 -0.79 5.64 24.71
CA LEU A 358 -0.47 7.00 25.11
C LEU A 358 0.40 6.93 26.38
N ARG A 359 1.59 7.50 26.29
CA ARG A 359 2.60 7.50 27.36
C ARG A 359 3.01 8.93 27.69
N ASP A 360 3.59 9.13 28.85
CA ASP A 360 4.31 10.36 29.14
C ASP A 360 5.68 10.42 28.43
N THR A 361 6.43 11.49 28.65
CA THR A 361 7.78 11.66 28.07
C THR A 361 8.82 10.67 28.59
N GLN A 362 8.55 10.02 29.73
CA GLN A 362 9.37 9.03 30.41
C GLN A 362 9.00 7.59 29.98
N GLY A 363 7.95 7.42 29.17
CA GLY A 363 7.50 6.13 28.66
C GLY A 363 6.46 5.43 29.52
N ILE A 364 5.97 6.07 30.58
CA ILE A 364 4.96 5.53 31.50
C ILE A 364 3.58 5.68 30.84
N PRO A 365 2.76 4.61 30.76
CA PRO A 365 1.40 4.70 30.24
C PRO A 365 0.54 5.69 31.04
N ILE A 366 -0.21 6.53 30.32
CA ILE A 366 -1.16 7.46 30.93
C ILE A 366 -2.32 6.70 31.58
N LYS A 367 -2.70 7.11 32.79
CA LYS A 367 -3.77 6.53 33.61
C LYS A 367 -4.79 7.59 34.05
N ALA A 368 -5.87 7.15 34.70
CA ALA A 368 -6.95 8.03 35.13
C ALA A 368 -6.51 9.14 36.11
N LEU A 369 -5.53 8.83 36.97
CA LEU A 369 -4.98 9.74 37.98
C LEU A 369 -3.78 10.56 37.48
N THR A 370 -3.37 10.40 36.22
CA THR A 370 -2.27 11.19 35.66
C THR A 370 -2.66 12.67 35.61
N GLU A 371 -1.83 13.54 36.17
CA GLU A 371 -2.06 14.99 36.22
C GLU A 371 -2.08 15.57 34.79
N PRO A 372 -3.18 16.18 34.32
CA PRO A 372 -3.35 16.49 32.91
C PRO A 372 -2.65 17.77 32.43
N PHE A 373 -2.43 18.75 33.28
CA PHE A 373 -1.92 20.06 32.87
C PHE A 373 -0.39 20.06 32.64
N ASN A 374 0.35 19.36 33.49
CA ASN A 374 1.81 19.33 33.50
C ASN A 374 2.40 18.11 32.78
N THR A 375 1.64 17.02 32.66
CA THR A 375 2.12 15.82 31.96
C THR A 375 2.16 16.05 30.46
N LYS A 376 3.33 15.86 29.84
CA LYS A 376 3.52 15.86 28.40
C LYS A 376 3.37 14.45 27.84
N VAL A 377 2.73 14.30 26.69
CA VAL A 377 2.36 12.99 26.17
C VAL A 377 2.98 12.65 24.81
N LYS A 378 3.20 11.35 24.61
CA LYS A 378 3.65 10.73 23.38
C LYS A 378 2.70 9.60 22.97
N LEU A 379 2.46 9.47 21.67
CA LEU A 379 1.63 8.44 21.08
C LEU A 379 2.19 8.06 19.71
N LYS A 380 2.55 6.79 19.56
CA LYS A 380 2.78 6.19 18.24
C LYS A 380 1.43 5.91 17.59
N MET A 381 1.27 6.40 16.37
CA MET A 381 0.01 6.27 15.64
C MET A 381 0.26 6.22 14.14
N PHE A 382 -0.69 5.62 13.43
CA PHE A 382 -0.81 5.77 12.00
C PHE A 382 -1.61 7.03 11.64
N SER A 383 -1.04 7.83 10.73
CA SER A 383 -1.68 9.01 10.11
C SER A 383 -0.92 9.41 8.85
N TRP A 384 -1.63 9.88 7.82
CA TRP A 384 -1.05 10.38 6.56
C TRP A 384 -0.04 9.45 5.85
N GLY A 385 -0.18 8.13 6.01
CA GLY A 385 0.77 7.18 5.42
C GLY A 385 2.07 7.00 6.20
N ASP A 386 2.14 7.57 7.41
CA ASP A 386 3.24 7.41 8.35
C ASP A 386 2.78 6.68 9.62
N HIS A 387 3.70 6.03 10.31
CA HIS A 387 3.50 5.28 11.53
C HIS A 387 4.63 5.60 12.52
N GLU A 388 4.53 6.76 13.15
CA GLU A 388 5.55 7.28 14.07
C GLU A 388 4.91 8.07 15.23
N GLN A 389 5.76 8.73 16.02
CA GLN A 389 5.37 9.72 17.01
C GLN A 389 5.02 11.03 16.28
N LEU A 390 3.72 11.23 16.04
CA LEU A 390 3.25 12.34 15.20
C LEU A 390 2.65 13.52 15.99
N LEU A 391 2.50 13.41 17.31
CA LEU A 391 2.08 14.55 18.14
C LEU A 391 3.13 15.68 18.07
N LYS A 392 2.67 16.93 18.07
CA LYS A 392 3.54 18.10 18.24
C LYS A 392 4.37 17.96 19.52
N ASP A 393 5.54 18.59 19.53
CA ASP A 393 6.37 18.64 20.73
C ASP A 393 5.60 19.30 21.89
N ASP A 394 5.84 18.81 23.10
CA ASP A 394 5.31 19.35 24.36
C ASP A 394 3.79 19.47 24.48
N ILE A 395 3.02 18.65 23.73
CA ILE A 395 1.57 18.52 23.92
C ILE A 395 1.28 18.02 25.34
N SER A 396 0.51 18.79 26.11
CA SER A 396 0.03 18.35 27.41
C SER A 396 -1.05 17.28 27.27
N TYR A 397 -1.18 16.43 28.27
CA TYR A 397 -2.24 15.44 28.35
C TYR A 397 -3.63 16.10 28.27
N TYR A 398 -3.82 17.24 28.96
CA TYR A 398 -5.03 18.05 28.86
C TYR A 398 -5.35 18.43 27.41
N LYS A 399 -4.36 18.94 26.67
CA LYS A 399 -4.55 19.35 25.28
C LYS A 399 -4.90 18.16 24.40
N PHE A 400 -4.20 17.04 24.55
CA PHE A 400 -4.50 15.80 23.80
C PHE A 400 -5.95 15.35 24.04
N MET A 401 -6.33 15.19 25.30
CA MET A 401 -7.65 14.75 25.73
C MET A 401 -8.77 15.67 25.21
N LYS A 402 -8.56 17.00 25.24
CA LYS A 402 -9.53 17.97 24.73
C LYS A 402 -9.64 18.02 23.21
N ASN A 403 -8.73 17.38 22.47
CA ASN A 403 -8.74 17.30 21.01
C ASN A 403 -9.03 15.88 20.49
N LEU A 404 -9.50 14.99 21.37
CA LEU A 404 -9.98 13.64 21.03
C LEU A 404 -11.50 13.61 21.21
N PHE A 405 -12.23 13.44 20.11
CA PHE A 405 -13.68 13.65 20.08
C PHE A 405 -14.49 12.35 20.02
N PHE A 406 -13.92 11.31 19.41
CA PHE A 406 -14.55 10.00 19.29
C PHE A 406 -13.47 8.93 19.16
N SER A 407 -13.75 7.73 19.69
CA SER A 407 -12.89 6.57 19.52
C SER A 407 -13.71 5.29 19.44
N PHE A 408 -13.15 4.28 18.81
CA PHE A 408 -13.61 2.91 18.93
C PHE A 408 -12.42 1.95 18.88
N ILE A 409 -12.64 0.78 19.46
CA ILE A 409 -11.65 -0.28 19.55
C ILE A 409 -12.02 -1.39 18.57
N VAL A 410 -11.00 -2.01 17.99
CA VAL A 410 -11.10 -3.17 17.12
C VAL A 410 -10.08 -4.20 17.57
N LYS A 411 -10.48 -5.45 17.79
CA LYS A 411 -9.55 -6.52 18.14
C LYS A 411 -8.76 -6.95 16.90
N LYS A 412 -7.45 -7.15 17.04
CA LYS A 412 -6.57 -7.67 15.99
C LYS A 412 -6.72 -9.18 15.87
N GLU A 413 -7.88 -9.60 15.41
CA GLU A 413 -8.24 -11.00 15.21
C GLU A 413 -8.68 -11.22 13.77
N ASN A 414 -8.09 -12.22 13.11
CA ASN A 414 -8.39 -12.57 11.73
C ASN A 414 -9.87 -12.97 11.58
N PHE A 415 -10.45 -12.66 10.42
CA PHE A 415 -11.84 -12.97 10.08
C PHE A 415 -11.98 -13.44 8.64
#